data_AF-C5FU74-F1
#
_entry.id   AF-C5FU74-F1
#
_cell.length_a   1.000
_cell.length_b   1.000
_cell.length_c   1.000
_cell.angle_alpha   90.00
_cell.angle_beta   90.00
_cell.angle_gamma   90.00
#
_symmetry.space_group_name_H-M   'P 1'
#
loop_
_entity.id
_entity.type
_entity.pdbx_description
1 polymer ?
#
loop_
_entity_poly.entity_id
_entity_poly.type
_entity_poly.pdbx_seq_one_letter_code
_entity_poly.pdbx_strand_id
1 'polypeptide(L)'
;MVQFYPSVSSDHQEWMLNQPVFFVASAPSRGKHINISPKGLPSTSLAILSPNEAAYLDATGSGNETISHVRENGRITVMFCSFGPAPRILRLFCTGKVVEYNDPAFRSWLNKMNLAENYIVGARAVITLDIFQVQTSCGFGVPRLALRTDAETGAVKPYLQDRETISEWGEKKLVKQELFKYQQVWNAESLDGLPGLRAAMLARGKSKVAVGLSIALYRYRRLVELVGAVFVTVLALWFAGCLKQPAMLNSTASI
;
A
#
# COMPACT_ATOMS: atom_id res chain seq x y z
N MET A 1 -7.01 8.96 14.98
CA MET A 1 -6.34 7.68 15.29
C MET A 1 -6.46 6.79 14.07
N VAL A 2 -5.59 5.79 13.87
CA VAL A 2 -5.78 4.85 12.77
C VAL A 2 -7.05 4.04 13.04
N GLN A 3 -7.94 3.92 12.04
CA GLN A 3 -9.11 3.04 12.10
C GLN A 3 -9.14 2.16 10.85
N PHE A 4 -9.74 0.97 10.99
CA PHE A 4 -9.88 0.01 9.91
C PHE A 4 -11.34 -0.38 9.76
N TYR A 5 -11.76 -0.61 8.52
CA TYR A 5 -13.11 -1.01 8.17
C TYR A 5 -13.05 -2.13 7.14
N PRO A 6 -14.02 -3.07 7.14
CA PRO A 6 -14.09 -4.13 6.13
C PRO A 6 -14.49 -3.60 4.75
N SER A 7 -15.10 -2.41 4.67
CA SER A 7 -15.63 -1.84 3.44
C SER A 7 -15.74 -0.31 3.48
N VAL A 8 -16.00 0.30 2.32
CA VAL A 8 -16.28 1.72 2.14
C VAL A 8 -17.69 2.02 2.65
N SER A 9 -17.82 3.06 3.49
CA SER A 9 -19.11 3.59 3.93
C SER A 9 -19.54 4.77 3.04
N SER A 10 -20.79 5.23 3.19
CA SER A 10 -21.27 6.46 2.55
C SER A 10 -20.34 7.65 2.82
N ASP A 11 -19.95 7.84 4.08
CA ASP A 11 -19.10 8.94 4.52
C ASP A 11 -17.69 8.83 3.95
N HIS A 12 -17.17 7.60 3.80
CA HIS A 12 -15.90 7.36 3.13
C HIS A 12 -15.99 7.75 1.66
N GLN A 13 -17.03 7.29 0.96
CA GLN A 13 -17.25 7.57 -0.45
C GLN A 13 -17.38 9.07 -0.71
N GLU A 14 -18.26 9.75 0.01
CA GLU A 14 -18.45 11.21 -0.12
C GLU A 14 -17.13 11.95 0.13
N TRP A 15 -16.41 11.58 1.18
CA TRP A 15 -15.14 12.23 1.50
C TRP A 15 -14.06 11.98 0.44
N MET A 16 -13.94 10.77 -0.10
CA MET A 16 -12.95 10.43 -1.14
C MET A 16 -13.22 11.18 -2.45
N LEU A 17 -14.49 11.23 -2.89
CA LEU A 17 -14.88 11.89 -4.14
C LEU A 17 -14.71 13.42 -4.08
N ASN A 18 -14.65 13.99 -2.88
CA ASN A 18 -14.33 15.41 -2.66
C ASN A 18 -12.83 15.73 -2.69
N GLN A 19 -11.93 14.74 -2.77
CA GLN A 19 -10.49 15.02 -2.85
C GLN A 19 -10.08 15.35 -4.28
N PRO A 20 -9.22 16.36 -4.51
CA PRO A 20 -8.83 16.77 -5.87
C PRO A 20 -7.85 15.81 -6.56
N VAL A 21 -7.17 14.97 -5.77
CA VAL A 21 -6.15 14.02 -6.22
C VAL A 21 -6.23 12.74 -5.38
N PHE A 22 -5.96 11.61 -6.01
CA PHE A 22 -5.74 10.33 -5.36
C PHE A 22 -4.41 9.73 -5.83
N PHE A 23 -3.85 8.81 -5.05
CA PHE A 23 -2.56 8.21 -5.31
C PHE A 23 -2.74 6.71 -5.48
N VAL A 24 -2.12 6.15 -6.50
CA VAL A 24 -2.13 4.71 -6.75
C VAL A 24 -0.73 4.17 -6.49
N ALA A 25 -0.62 3.23 -5.56
CA ALA A 25 0.61 2.49 -5.29
C ALA A 25 0.47 1.05 -5.77
N SER A 26 1.53 0.53 -6.39
CA SER A 26 1.61 -0.87 -6.84
C SER A 26 3.08 -1.31 -6.83
N ALA A 27 3.31 -2.62 -6.70
CA ALA A 27 4.67 -3.16 -6.70
C ALA A 27 4.70 -4.53 -7.38
N PRO A 28 5.75 -4.83 -8.15
CA PRO A 28 5.90 -6.15 -8.73
C PRO A 28 6.17 -7.16 -7.62
N SER A 29 5.93 -8.44 -7.89
CA SER A 29 6.34 -9.52 -6.99
C SER A 29 7.87 -9.62 -6.98
N ARG A 30 8.51 -9.22 -8.09
CA ARG A 30 9.95 -9.19 -8.27
C ARG A 30 10.35 -7.90 -8.97
N GLY A 31 11.11 -7.05 -8.29
CA GLY A 31 11.64 -5.83 -8.87
C GLY A 31 12.30 -4.96 -7.83
N LYS A 32 13.12 -4.01 -8.29
CA LYS A 32 13.77 -3.03 -7.41
C LYS A 32 12.89 -1.81 -7.18
N HIS A 33 11.99 -1.52 -8.10
CA HIS A 33 11.18 -0.30 -8.09
C HIS A 33 9.78 -0.58 -7.55
N ILE A 34 9.25 0.38 -6.80
CA ILE A 34 7.86 0.44 -6.35
C ILE A 34 7.24 1.63 -7.06
N ASN A 35 6.05 1.44 -7.64
CA ASN A 35 5.37 2.52 -8.35
C ASN A 35 4.41 3.26 -7.43
N ILE A 36 4.42 4.59 -7.52
CA ILE A 36 3.41 5.48 -6.96
C ILE A 36 3.07 6.54 -7.99
N SER A 37 1.77 6.74 -8.25
CA SER A 37 1.30 7.68 -9.27
C SER A 37 0.18 8.55 -8.71
N PRO A 38 0.32 9.88 -8.67
CA PRO A 38 -0.80 10.77 -8.44
C PRO A 38 -1.75 10.76 -9.65
N LYS A 39 -3.05 10.80 -9.39
CA LYS A 39 -4.13 10.82 -10.37
C LYS A 39 -5.10 11.93 -10.00
N GLY A 40 -5.40 12.80 -10.96
CA GLY A 40 -6.36 13.89 -10.81
C GLY A 40 -7.69 13.58 -11.50
N LEU A 41 -8.56 14.58 -11.57
CA LEU A 41 -9.89 14.49 -12.21
C LEU A 41 -10.73 13.31 -11.69
N PRO A 42 -10.88 13.13 -10.36
CA PRO A 42 -11.61 11.98 -9.82
C PRO A 42 -13.07 11.93 -10.30
N SER A 43 -13.70 13.09 -10.50
CA SER A 43 -15.07 13.17 -11.04
C SER A 43 -15.25 12.55 -12.44
N THR A 44 -14.18 12.44 -13.22
CA THR A 44 -14.22 11.86 -14.58
C THR A 44 -13.31 10.64 -14.75
N SER A 45 -12.74 10.14 -13.66
CA SER A 45 -11.81 9.01 -13.69
C SER A 45 -11.96 8.00 -12.58
N LEU A 46 -12.73 8.26 -11.51
CA LEU A 46 -12.88 7.36 -10.38
C LEU A 46 -14.37 7.12 -10.09
N ALA A 47 -14.74 5.87 -9.86
CA ALA A 47 -16.08 5.51 -9.40
C ALA A 47 -16.00 4.53 -8.23
N ILE A 48 -16.82 4.76 -7.20
CA ILE A 48 -17.09 3.80 -6.13
C ILE A 48 -18.41 3.13 -6.50
N LEU A 49 -18.37 1.83 -6.81
CA LEU A 49 -19.47 1.07 -7.40
C LEU A 49 -20.27 0.30 -6.34
N SER A 50 -19.58 -0.15 -5.28
CA SER A 50 -20.17 -0.77 -4.10
C SER A 50 -19.23 -0.57 -2.89
N PRO A 51 -19.64 -0.97 -1.67
CA PRO A 51 -18.77 -0.88 -0.49
C PRO A 51 -17.40 -1.57 -0.66
N ASN A 52 -17.30 -2.58 -1.54
CA ASN A 52 -16.06 -3.33 -1.76
C ASN A 52 -15.60 -3.29 -3.22
N GLU A 53 -16.22 -2.48 -4.07
CA GLU A 53 -15.88 -2.40 -5.50
C GLU A 53 -15.71 -0.95 -5.94
N ALA A 54 -14.57 -0.65 -6.55
CA ALA A 54 -14.31 0.62 -7.18
C ALA A 54 -13.62 0.41 -8.53
N ALA A 55 -13.56 1.45 -9.35
CA ALA A 55 -12.79 1.43 -10.59
C ALA A 55 -12.22 2.80 -10.87
N TYR A 56 -11.08 2.85 -11.56
CA TYR A 56 -10.60 4.10 -12.11
C TYR A 56 -10.12 3.95 -13.56
N LEU A 57 -10.18 5.04 -14.33
CA LEU A 57 -9.68 5.12 -15.69
C LEU A 57 -8.19 5.43 -15.70
N ASP A 58 -7.42 4.56 -16.33
CA ASP A 58 -6.03 4.81 -16.64
C ASP A 58 -5.94 5.52 -18.00
N ALA A 59 -5.67 6.82 -17.95
CA ALA A 59 -5.36 7.62 -19.13
C ALA A 59 -3.96 7.32 -19.67
N THR A 60 -3.79 7.48 -20.97
CA THR A 60 -2.51 7.30 -21.65
C THR A 60 -1.47 8.27 -21.09
N GLY A 61 -0.31 7.73 -20.72
CA GLY A 61 0.86 8.45 -20.22
C GLY A 61 2.14 7.67 -20.51
N SER A 62 3.29 8.17 -20.04
CA SER A 62 4.63 7.67 -20.42
C SER A 62 5.01 6.30 -19.83
N GLY A 63 4.31 5.80 -18.81
CA GLY A 63 4.59 4.51 -18.18
C GLY A 63 3.34 3.65 -17.98
N ASN A 64 3.52 2.38 -17.64
CA ASN A 64 2.43 1.41 -17.41
C ASN A 64 2.65 0.52 -16.17
N GLU A 65 3.50 0.93 -15.24
CA GLU A 65 3.90 0.16 -14.05
C GLU A 65 2.71 -0.43 -13.29
N THR A 66 1.66 0.35 -13.03
CA THR A 66 0.46 -0.17 -12.35
C THR A 66 -0.21 -1.30 -13.13
N ILE A 67 -0.36 -1.17 -14.46
CA ILE A 67 -0.92 -2.23 -15.31
C ILE A 67 -0.05 -3.48 -15.21
N SER A 68 1.27 -3.34 -15.32
CA SER A 68 2.22 -4.44 -15.25
C SER A 68 2.17 -5.17 -13.90
N HIS A 69 2.19 -4.43 -12.79
CA HIS A 69 2.14 -5.00 -11.43
C HIS A 69 0.79 -5.67 -11.13
N VAL A 70 -0.31 -5.04 -11.54
CA VAL A 70 -1.66 -5.60 -11.37
C VAL A 70 -1.81 -6.89 -12.18
N ARG A 71 -1.30 -6.95 -13.42
CA ARG A 71 -1.28 -8.19 -14.20
C ARG A 71 -0.42 -9.29 -13.55
N GLU A 72 0.71 -8.93 -12.93
CA GLU A 72 1.59 -9.91 -12.29
C GLU A 72 1.00 -10.48 -11.00
N ASN A 73 0.46 -9.64 -10.12
CA ASN A 73 0.10 -10.06 -8.77
C ASN A 73 -1.17 -9.42 -8.20
N GLY A 74 -1.83 -8.54 -8.94
CA GLY A 74 -3.06 -7.88 -8.53
C GLY A 74 -2.93 -6.87 -7.40
N ARG A 75 -1.77 -6.71 -6.72
CA ARG A 75 -1.65 -5.85 -5.53
C ARG A 75 -1.66 -4.38 -5.90
N ILE A 76 -2.60 -3.66 -5.30
CA ILE A 76 -2.78 -2.24 -5.52
C ILE A 76 -3.32 -1.56 -4.26
N THR A 77 -2.95 -0.31 -4.05
CA THR A 77 -3.53 0.51 -2.98
C THR A 77 -3.85 1.88 -3.54
N VAL A 78 -5.06 2.34 -3.25
CA VAL A 78 -5.48 3.70 -3.59
C VAL A 78 -5.52 4.53 -2.32
N MET A 79 -4.92 5.72 -2.34
CA MET A 79 -4.84 6.60 -1.18
C MET A 79 -5.38 7.99 -1.52
N PHE A 80 -6.12 8.56 -0.58
CA PHE A 80 -6.67 9.91 -0.63
C PHE A 80 -6.18 10.70 0.58
N CYS A 81 -5.87 11.99 0.41
CA CYS A 81 -5.50 12.87 1.52
C CYS A 81 -6.21 14.22 1.42
N SER A 82 -6.46 14.82 2.60
CA SER A 82 -7.04 16.15 2.70
C SER A 82 -5.98 17.24 2.58
N PHE A 83 -6.19 18.13 1.61
CA PHE A 83 -5.56 19.45 1.55
C PHE A 83 -6.44 20.54 2.17
N GLY A 84 -7.62 20.18 2.70
CA GLY A 84 -8.57 21.09 3.34
C GLY A 84 -8.25 21.34 4.82
N PRO A 85 -9.20 21.91 5.59
CA PRO A 85 -8.97 22.27 6.98
C PRO A 85 -8.77 21.05 7.89
N ALA A 86 -9.58 19.99 7.74
CA ALA A 86 -9.47 18.79 8.56
C ALA A 86 -8.44 17.81 7.97
N PRO A 87 -7.37 17.43 8.69
CA PRO A 87 -6.38 16.49 8.20
C PRO A 87 -6.95 15.06 8.22
N ARG A 88 -6.81 14.35 7.11
CA ARG A 88 -7.23 12.95 6.97
C ARG A 88 -6.48 12.29 5.81
N ILE A 89 -6.12 11.02 5.99
CA ILE A 89 -5.70 10.11 4.93
C ILE A 89 -6.64 8.91 4.95
N LEU A 90 -7.03 8.42 3.77
CA LEU A 90 -7.78 7.18 3.61
C LEU A 90 -7.06 6.29 2.60
N ARG A 91 -6.93 5.00 2.91
CA ARG A 91 -6.39 3.97 2.00
C ARG A 91 -7.44 2.91 1.72
N LEU A 92 -7.54 2.53 0.45
CA LEU A 92 -8.24 1.34 -0.02
C LEU A 92 -7.18 0.28 -0.31
N PHE A 93 -7.11 -0.76 0.52
CA PHE A 93 -6.31 -1.94 0.22
C PHE A 93 -7.15 -2.87 -0.65
N CYS A 94 -6.64 -3.15 -1.86
CA CYS A 94 -7.42 -3.81 -2.89
C CYS A 94 -6.57 -4.77 -3.74
N THR A 95 -7.27 -5.67 -4.43
CA THR A 95 -6.72 -6.35 -5.60
C THR A 95 -7.27 -5.71 -6.86
N GLY A 96 -6.48 -5.73 -7.93
CA GLY A 96 -6.79 -5.07 -9.19
C GLY A 96 -6.98 -6.03 -10.35
N LYS A 97 -7.74 -5.61 -11.37
CA LYS A 97 -7.72 -6.19 -12.72
C LYS A 97 -7.66 -5.08 -13.77
N VAL A 98 -7.17 -5.42 -14.96
CA VAL A 98 -7.01 -4.49 -16.08
C VAL A 98 -8.03 -4.88 -17.16
N VAL A 99 -8.83 -3.90 -17.60
CA VAL A 99 -9.71 -4.01 -18.76
C VAL A 99 -9.29 -2.95 -19.77
N GLU A 100 -8.67 -3.37 -20.87
CA GLU A 100 -8.12 -2.45 -21.87
C GLU A 100 -9.19 -1.87 -22.79
N TYR A 101 -8.91 -0.74 -23.43
CA TYR A 101 -9.86 -0.02 -24.30
C TYR A 101 -10.43 -0.87 -25.44
N ASN A 102 -9.68 -1.89 -25.88
CA ASN A 102 -10.06 -2.82 -26.95
C ASN A 102 -10.75 -4.09 -26.43
N ASP A 103 -10.89 -4.25 -25.11
CA ASP A 103 -11.65 -5.34 -24.52
C ASP A 103 -13.17 -5.05 -24.65
N PRO A 104 -14.00 -6.02 -25.09
CA PRO A 104 -15.46 -5.84 -25.15
C PRO A 104 -16.09 -5.36 -23.84
N ALA A 105 -15.52 -5.70 -22.68
CA ALA A 105 -16.01 -5.28 -21.38
C ALA A 105 -15.76 -3.79 -21.08
N PHE A 106 -14.85 -3.11 -21.81
CA PHE A 106 -14.46 -1.73 -21.51
C PHE A 106 -15.65 -0.77 -21.49
N ARG A 107 -16.51 -0.82 -22.52
CA ARG A 107 -17.72 0.02 -22.58
C ARG A 107 -18.72 -0.32 -21.47
N SER A 108 -18.85 -1.60 -21.11
CA SER A 108 -19.69 -2.01 -19.98
C SER A 108 -19.19 -1.40 -18.67
N TRP A 109 -17.87 -1.30 -18.48
CA TRP A 109 -17.30 -0.65 -17.31
C TRP A 109 -17.53 0.86 -17.31
N LEU A 110 -17.36 1.54 -18.46
CA LEU A 110 -17.69 2.96 -18.57
C LEU A 110 -19.16 3.25 -18.19
N ASN A 111 -20.09 2.40 -18.62
CA ASN A 111 -21.50 2.51 -18.23
C ASN A 111 -21.67 2.34 -16.72
N LYS A 112 -21.07 1.30 -16.11
CA LYS A 112 -21.12 1.08 -14.66
C LYS A 112 -20.57 2.27 -13.85
N MET A 113 -19.53 2.92 -14.37
CA MET A 113 -18.91 4.09 -13.76
C MET A 113 -19.70 5.39 -14.00
N ASN A 114 -20.79 5.37 -14.77
CA ASN A 114 -21.51 6.56 -15.25
C ASN A 114 -20.61 7.52 -16.05
N LEU A 115 -19.64 6.99 -16.81
CA LEU A 115 -18.66 7.76 -17.59
C LEU A 115 -18.77 7.51 -19.10
N ALA A 116 -19.77 6.78 -19.58
CA ALA A 116 -19.92 6.40 -20.98
C ALA A 116 -19.85 7.59 -21.96
N GLU A 117 -20.36 8.75 -21.54
CA GLU A 117 -20.42 9.97 -22.37
C GLU A 117 -19.33 10.99 -22.01
N ASN A 118 -18.71 10.88 -20.82
CA ASN A 118 -17.87 11.94 -20.23
C ASN A 118 -16.54 11.41 -19.63
N TYR A 119 -16.01 10.32 -20.18
CA TYR A 119 -14.71 9.81 -19.76
C TYR A 119 -13.54 10.60 -20.37
N ILE A 120 -12.38 10.53 -19.72
CA ILE A 120 -11.16 11.20 -20.18
C ILE A 120 -10.76 10.70 -21.58
N VAL A 121 -10.65 11.63 -22.55
CA VAL A 121 -10.11 11.34 -23.88
C VAL A 121 -8.68 10.82 -23.73
N GLY A 122 -8.40 9.64 -24.31
CA GLY A 122 -7.13 8.95 -24.16
C GLY A 122 -7.07 7.93 -23.02
N ALA A 123 -8.19 7.62 -22.35
CA ALA A 123 -8.31 6.44 -21.50
C ALA A 123 -7.91 5.17 -22.27
N ARG A 124 -6.93 4.42 -21.74
CA ARG A 124 -6.42 3.18 -22.35
C ARG A 124 -6.84 1.92 -21.61
N ALA A 125 -7.25 2.05 -20.34
CA ALA A 125 -7.77 0.93 -19.56
C ALA A 125 -8.67 1.41 -18.41
N VAL A 126 -9.57 0.54 -17.97
CA VAL A 126 -10.21 0.59 -16.66
C VAL A 126 -9.41 -0.32 -15.73
N ILE A 127 -9.05 0.19 -14.57
CA ILE A 127 -8.48 -0.60 -13.47
C ILE A 127 -9.59 -0.84 -12.45
N THR A 128 -10.07 -2.07 -12.38
CA THR A 128 -11.11 -2.47 -11.42
C THR A 128 -10.44 -2.81 -10.10
N LEU A 129 -11.08 -2.48 -8.98
CA LEU A 129 -10.56 -2.62 -7.63
C LEU A 129 -11.53 -3.41 -6.77
N ASP A 130 -11.08 -4.56 -6.28
CA ASP A 130 -11.76 -5.36 -5.27
C ASP A 130 -11.14 -5.02 -3.89
N ILE A 131 -11.89 -4.26 -3.10
CA ILE A 131 -11.46 -3.66 -1.84
C ILE A 131 -11.71 -4.66 -0.72
N PHE A 132 -10.66 -5.08 -0.03
CA PHE A 132 -10.79 -5.99 1.11
C PHE A 132 -10.62 -5.30 2.47
N GLN A 133 -10.09 -4.07 2.49
CA GLN A 133 -9.95 -3.31 3.73
C GLN A 133 -9.79 -1.80 3.46
N VAL A 134 -10.43 -1.00 4.29
CA VAL A 134 -10.28 0.46 4.32
C VAL A 134 -9.53 0.87 5.57
N GLN A 135 -8.63 1.84 5.45
CA GLN A 135 -7.91 2.41 6.58
C GLN A 135 -8.02 3.93 6.57
N THR A 136 -8.38 4.55 7.70
CA THR A 136 -8.27 6.00 7.90
C THR A 136 -7.14 6.34 8.85
N SER A 137 -6.46 7.47 8.64
CA SER A 137 -5.44 8.00 9.54
C SER A 137 -5.40 9.52 9.55
N CYS A 138 -4.70 10.10 10.55
CA CYS A 138 -4.88 11.50 10.94
C CYS A 138 -4.29 12.55 9.99
N GLY A 139 -3.34 12.19 9.11
CA GLY A 139 -2.74 13.14 8.16
C GLY A 139 -2.12 14.42 8.77
N PHE A 140 -1.73 14.42 10.04
CA PHE A 140 -1.37 15.65 10.78
C PHE A 140 -0.17 16.42 10.23
N GLY A 141 0.70 15.79 9.44
CA GLY A 141 1.80 16.46 8.73
C GLY A 141 1.55 16.70 7.25
N VAL A 142 0.37 16.35 6.70
CA VAL A 142 0.05 16.64 5.29
C VAL A 142 -0.31 18.13 5.20
N PRO A 143 0.35 18.93 4.34
CA PRO A 143 0.08 20.35 4.26
C PRO A 143 -1.35 20.62 3.79
N ARG A 144 -1.89 21.78 4.16
CA ARG A 144 -3.15 22.28 3.62
C ARG A 144 -2.90 23.27 2.49
N LEU A 145 -3.83 23.38 1.56
CA LEU A 145 -3.83 24.46 0.58
C LEU A 145 -4.29 25.75 1.26
N ALA A 146 -3.52 26.82 1.11
CA ALA A 146 -3.81 28.13 1.66
C ALA A 146 -3.55 29.22 0.59
N LEU A 147 -4.06 30.42 0.84
CA LEU A 147 -3.83 31.60 0.02
C LEU A 147 -2.92 32.56 0.79
N ARG A 148 -1.92 33.12 0.11
CA ARG A 148 -1.06 34.18 0.63
C ARG A 148 -1.12 35.38 -0.30
N THR A 149 -1.18 36.57 0.29
CA THR A 149 -1.00 37.82 -0.45
C THR A 149 0.47 38.15 -0.54
N ASP A 150 0.93 38.40 -1.75
CA ASP A 150 2.27 38.88 -2.06
C ASP A 150 2.41 40.32 -1.55
N ALA A 151 3.41 40.57 -0.70
CA ALA A 151 3.54 41.85 -0.01
C ALA A 151 3.96 43.01 -0.93
N GLU A 152 4.61 42.70 -2.06
CA GLU A 152 5.10 43.69 -3.01
C GLU A 152 4.08 43.97 -4.11
N THR A 153 3.40 42.93 -4.59
CA THR A 153 2.49 43.03 -5.74
C THR A 153 1.01 43.05 -5.36
N GLY A 154 0.66 42.74 -4.12
CA GLY A 154 -0.73 42.59 -3.67
C GLY A 154 -1.46 41.38 -4.26
N ALA A 155 -0.79 40.54 -5.06
CA ALA A 155 -1.39 39.40 -5.72
C ALA A 155 -1.66 38.25 -4.73
N VAL A 156 -2.83 37.62 -4.83
CA VAL A 156 -3.18 36.42 -4.04
C VAL A 156 -2.68 35.16 -4.76
N LYS A 157 -1.84 34.37 -4.10
CA LYS A 157 -1.23 33.14 -4.66
C LYS A 157 -1.52 31.93 -3.77
N PRO A 158 -1.83 30.75 -4.35
CA PRO A 158 -1.96 29.51 -3.58
C PRO A 158 -0.59 29.00 -3.13
N TYR A 159 -0.54 28.39 -1.95
CA TYR A 159 0.65 27.71 -1.44
C TYR A 159 0.25 26.55 -0.50
N LEU A 160 1.19 25.63 -0.29
CA LEU A 160 1.05 24.56 0.69
C LEU A 160 1.53 25.08 2.06
N GLN A 161 0.62 25.15 3.02
CA GLN A 161 0.92 25.55 4.38
C GLN A 161 1.06 24.31 5.27
N ASP A 162 2.15 24.26 6.02
CA ASP A 162 2.39 23.24 7.04
C ASP A 162 1.37 23.31 8.17
N ARG A 163 1.22 22.20 8.87
CA ARG A 163 0.34 22.06 10.04
C ARG A 163 1.19 21.90 11.30
N GLU A 164 0.85 22.64 12.35
CA GLU A 164 1.46 22.47 13.68
C GLU A 164 0.93 21.24 14.41
N THR A 165 -0.17 20.65 13.92
CA THR A 165 -0.91 19.55 14.55
C THR A 165 -0.05 18.33 14.90
N ILE A 166 0.97 18.01 14.09
CA ILE A 166 1.85 16.87 14.40
C ILE A 166 2.77 17.16 15.58
N SER A 167 3.29 18.39 15.67
CA SER A 167 4.14 18.86 16.77
C SER A 167 3.33 18.92 18.07
N GLU A 168 2.17 19.58 18.04
CA GLU A 168 1.24 19.67 19.18
C GLU A 168 0.82 18.28 19.69
N TRP A 169 0.51 17.35 18.78
CA TRP A 169 0.17 15.98 19.15
C TRP A 169 1.35 15.26 19.83
N GLY A 170 2.56 15.43 19.29
CA GLY A 170 3.79 14.86 19.83
C GLY A 170 4.10 15.37 21.23
N GLU A 171 4.06 16.69 21.42
CA GLU A 171 4.25 17.35 22.72
C GLU A 171 3.22 16.88 23.74
N LYS A 172 1.93 16.85 23.36
CA LYS A 172 0.85 16.36 24.22
C LYS A 172 1.08 14.90 24.65
N LYS A 173 1.53 14.04 23.74
CA LYS A 173 1.85 12.63 24.06
C LYS A 173 3.10 12.48 24.93
N LEU A 174 4.09 13.34 24.73
CA LEU A 174 5.31 13.37 25.52
C LEU A 174 5.02 13.79 26.96
N VAL A 175 4.30 14.91 27.16
CA VAL A 175 3.89 15.42 28.48
C VAL A 175 3.08 14.38 29.25
N LYS A 176 2.18 13.66 28.56
CA LYS A 176 1.39 12.58 29.15
C LYS A 176 2.17 11.28 29.40
N GLN A 177 3.45 11.22 29.04
CA GLN A 177 4.27 9.99 29.09
C GLN A 177 3.65 8.81 28.34
N GLU A 178 2.85 9.10 27.31
CA GLU A 178 2.13 8.10 26.51
C GLU A 178 2.86 7.77 25.21
N LEU A 179 3.85 8.58 24.80
CA LEU A 179 4.50 8.46 23.49
C LEU A 179 5.16 7.08 23.29
N PHE A 180 5.94 6.60 24.25
CA PHE A 180 6.60 5.29 24.15
C PHE A 180 5.60 4.13 24.21
N LYS A 181 4.56 4.23 25.03
CA LYS A 181 3.45 3.26 25.06
C LYS A 181 2.73 3.22 23.72
N TYR A 182 2.52 4.37 23.09
CA TYR A 182 1.93 4.46 21.76
C TYR A 182 2.79 3.77 20.70
N GLN A 183 4.11 4.00 20.70
CA GLN A 183 5.04 3.31 19.79
C GLN A 183 5.06 1.80 20.02
N GLN A 184 5.02 1.35 21.28
CA GLN A 184 4.89 -0.07 21.61
C GLN A 184 3.63 -0.67 20.99
N VAL A 185 2.48 -0.01 21.09
CA VAL A 185 1.21 -0.54 20.55
C VAL A 185 1.17 -0.50 19.03
N TRP A 186 1.66 0.57 18.39
CA TRP A 186 1.40 0.80 16.96
C TRP A 186 2.59 0.63 16.03
N ASN A 187 3.81 0.47 16.53
CA ASN A 187 5.02 0.51 15.69
C ASN A 187 5.92 -0.72 15.83
N ALA A 188 5.52 -1.75 16.59
CA ALA A 188 6.34 -2.95 16.72
C ALA A 188 6.32 -3.84 15.47
N GLU A 189 5.23 -3.82 14.70
CA GLU A 189 5.01 -4.69 13.53
C GLU A 189 4.22 -3.93 12.44
N SER A 190 4.40 -4.31 11.16
CA SER A 190 3.59 -3.79 10.05
C SER A 190 2.20 -4.45 10.00
N LEU A 191 1.32 -3.97 9.11
CA LEU A 191 0.02 -4.62 8.87
C LEU A 191 0.16 -6.08 8.39
N ASP A 192 1.26 -6.39 7.71
CA ASP A 192 1.59 -7.75 7.24
C ASP A 192 2.43 -8.55 8.25
N GLY A 193 2.55 -8.06 9.50
CA GLY A 193 3.31 -8.72 10.56
C GLY A 193 4.84 -8.63 10.41
N LEU A 194 5.36 -7.74 9.56
CA LEU A 194 6.81 -7.55 9.42
C LEU A 194 7.38 -6.82 10.64
N PRO A 195 8.62 -7.12 11.07
CA PRO A 195 9.28 -6.41 12.16
C PRO A 195 9.32 -4.90 11.94
N GLY A 196 8.86 -4.13 12.92
CA GLY A 196 8.83 -2.67 12.93
C GLY A 196 9.98 -2.04 13.72
N LEU A 197 9.65 -1.03 14.52
CA LEU A 197 10.59 -0.28 15.33
C LEU A 197 11.24 -1.19 16.38
N ARG A 198 12.58 -1.32 16.33
CA ARG A 198 13.35 -2.13 17.30
C ARG A 198 13.03 -1.77 18.76
N ALA A 199 12.96 -0.47 19.08
CA ALA A 199 12.66 -0.03 20.45
C ALA A 199 11.27 -0.47 20.91
N ALA A 200 10.26 -0.43 20.03
CA ALA A 200 8.90 -0.90 20.35
C ALA A 200 8.88 -2.42 20.55
N MET A 201 9.60 -3.17 19.71
CA MET A 201 9.72 -4.63 19.84
C MET A 201 10.42 -5.06 21.14
N LEU A 202 11.52 -4.38 21.50
CA LEU A 202 12.23 -4.61 22.76
C LEU A 202 11.34 -4.31 23.96
N ALA A 203 10.61 -3.20 23.91
CA ALA A 203 9.72 -2.79 24.98
C ALA A 203 8.46 -3.69 25.10
N ARG A 204 8.12 -4.47 24.06
CA ARG A 204 7.18 -5.60 24.14
C ARG A 204 7.80 -6.90 24.70
N GLY A 205 9.04 -6.86 25.17
CA GLY A 205 9.71 -8.00 25.81
C GLY A 205 10.56 -8.87 24.88
N LYS A 206 10.73 -8.53 23.59
CA LYS A 206 11.65 -9.28 22.70
C LYS A 206 13.11 -8.99 23.10
N SER A 207 13.98 -10.00 23.10
CA SER A 207 15.42 -9.78 23.32
C SER A 207 16.09 -9.16 22.08
N LYS A 208 17.26 -8.50 22.25
CA LYS A 208 18.02 -7.92 21.10
C LYS A 208 18.33 -8.98 20.03
N VAL A 209 18.67 -10.19 20.47
CA VAL A 209 18.95 -11.34 19.59
C VAL A 209 17.68 -11.73 18.84
N ALA A 210 16.55 -11.88 19.52
CA ALA A 210 15.28 -12.23 18.89
C ALA A 210 14.82 -11.18 17.86
N VAL A 211 14.96 -9.88 18.17
CA VAL A 211 14.67 -8.80 17.22
C VAL A 211 15.59 -8.89 16.00
N GLY A 212 16.90 -9.04 16.21
CA GLY A 212 17.87 -9.19 15.12
C GLY A 212 17.57 -10.38 14.21
N LEU A 213 17.29 -11.54 14.81
CA LEU A 213 16.94 -12.75 14.09
C LEU A 213 15.63 -12.58 13.30
N SER A 214 14.60 -11.98 13.89
CA SER A 214 13.33 -11.75 13.20
C SER A 214 13.51 -10.88 11.95
N ILE A 215 14.27 -9.78 12.04
CA ILE A 215 14.55 -8.90 10.90
C ILE A 215 15.32 -9.65 9.81
N ALA A 216 16.35 -10.42 10.20
CA ALA A 216 17.13 -11.22 9.26
C ALA A 216 16.26 -12.28 8.57
N LEU A 217 15.45 -13.02 9.32
CA LEU A 217 14.55 -14.04 8.80
C LEU A 217 13.60 -13.48 7.76
N TYR A 218 12.94 -12.33 8.01
CA TYR A 218 12.05 -11.73 7.02
C TYR A 218 12.80 -11.17 5.80
N ARG A 219 13.99 -10.60 5.99
CA ARG A 219 14.83 -10.12 4.88
C ARG A 219 15.26 -11.25 3.95
N TYR A 220 15.59 -12.41 4.51
CA TYR A 220 16.04 -13.59 3.77
C TYR A 220 14.94 -14.65 3.59
N ARG A 221 13.69 -14.32 3.91
CA ARG A 221 12.56 -15.27 3.96
C ARG A 221 12.46 -16.09 2.68
N ARG A 222 12.54 -15.42 1.53
CA ARG A 222 12.46 -16.09 0.23
C ARG A 222 13.61 -17.05 -0.02
N LEU A 223 14.83 -16.72 0.41
CA LEU A 223 15.98 -17.62 0.31
C LEU A 223 15.77 -18.84 1.21
N VAL A 224 15.29 -18.62 2.44
CA VAL A 224 14.97 -19.69 3.40
C VAL A 224 13.87 -20.60 2.85
N GLU A 225 12.80 -20.04 2.28
CA GLU A 225 11.71 -20.79 1.64
C GLU A 225 12.21 -21.63 0.46
N LEU A 226 13.06 -21.06 -0.41
CA LEU A 226 13.64 -21.78 -1.55
C LEU A 226 14.57 -22.91 -1.11
N VAL A 227 15.50 -22.64 -0.19
CA VAL A 227 16.41 -23.66 0.35
C VAL A 227 15.61 -24.76 1.05
N GLY A 228 14.59 -24.38 1.82
CA GLY A 228 13.68 -25.32 2.48
C GLY A 228 12.93 -26.20 1.48
N ALA A 229 12.37 -25.63 0.42
CA ALA A 229 11.67 -26.40 -0.62
C ALA A 229 12.60 -27.39 -1.34
N VAL A 230 13.81 -26.95 -1.69
CA VAL A 230 14.83 -27.82 -2.31
C VAL A 230 15.21 -28.94 -1.35
N PHE A 231 15.48 -28.62 -0.08
CA PHE A 231 15.86 -29.60 0.93
C PHE A 231 14.76 -30.65 1.17
N VAL A 232 13.51 -30.22 1.34
CA VAL A 232 12.35 -31.13 1.49
C VAL A 232 12.18 -32.02 0.25
N THR A 233 12.37 -31.46 -0.95
CA THR A 233 12.27 -32.23 -2.20
C THR A 233 13.38 -33.27 -2.31
N VAL A 234 14.63 -32.92 -1.99
CA VAL A 234 15.76 -33.85 -1.98
C VAL A 234 15.55 -34.96 -0.95
N LEU A 235 15.10 -34.63 0.26
CA LEU A 235 14.77 -35.63 1.28
C LEU A 235 13.65 -36.56 0.82
N ALA A 236 12.58 -36.04 0.24
CA ALA A 236 11.47 -36.85 -0.26
C ALA A 236 11.92 -37.82 -1.36
N LEU A 237 12.74 -37.36 -2.31
CA LEU A 237 13.31 -38.20 -3.36
C LEU A 237 14.29 -39.25 -2.82
N TRP A 238 15.02 -38.94 -1.74
CA TRP A 238 15.88 -39.89 -1.05
C TRP A 238 15.06 -41.00 -0.36
N PHE A 239 14.01 -40.63 0.38
CA PHE A 239 13.10 -41.60 1.01
C PHE A 239 12.32 -42.45 -0.01
N ALA A 240 11.99 -41.90 -1.18
CA ALA A 240 11.37 -42.63 -2.28
C ALA A 240 12.32 -43.57 -3.04
N GLY A 241 13.62 -43.62 -2.66
CA GLY A 241 14.64 -44.43 -3.33
C GLY A 241 15.06 -43.88 -4.70
N CYS A 242 14.62 -42.67 -5.07
CA CYS A 242 14.99 -42.02 -6.33
C CYS A 242 16.40 -41.42 -6.29
N LEU A 243 16.95 -41.14 -5.10
CA LEU A 243 18.32 -40.67 -4.92
C LEU A 243 19.14 -41.73 -4.15
N LYS A 244 20.23 -42.20 -4.76
CA LYS A 244 21.19 -43.09 -4.08
C LYS A 244 21.94 -42.32 -2.98
N GLN A 245 22.27 -43.01 -1.88
CA GLN A 245 23.14 -42.43 -0.84
C GLN A 245 24.47 -41.94 -1.47
N PRO A 246 24.92 -40.72 -1.15
CA PRO A 246 26.24 -40.28 -1.56
C PRO A 246 27.30 -41.19 -0.93
N ALA A 247 28.23 -41.71 -1.72
CA ALA A 247 29.25 -42.68 -1.32
C ALA A 247 30.25 -42.20 -0.25
N MET A 248 30.11 -40.97 0.26
CA MET A 248 31.04 -40.36 1.23
C MET A 248 30.90 -40.88 2.67
N LEU A 249 29.91 -41.71 2.98
CA LEU A 249 29.75 -42.31 4.33
C LEU A 249 30.39 -43.70 4.48
N ASN A 250 31.01 -44.26 3.43
CA ASN A 250 31.62 -45.60 3.49
C ASN A 250 33.14 -45.61 3.76
N SER A 251 33.78 -44.48 4.07
CA SER A 251 35.25 -44.39 4.23
C SER A 251 35.76 -44.46 5.68
N THR A 252 35.03 -45.10 6.60
CA THR A 252 35.54 -45.38 7.95
C THR A 252 35.27 -46.83 8.35
N ALA A 253 36.00 -47.77 7.75
CA ALA A 253 36.23 -49.10 8.33
C ALA A 253 37.35 -49.84 7.56
N SER A 254 38.60 -49.51 7.85
CA SER A 254 39.72 -50.47 7.76
C SER A 254 40.92 -49.89 8.51
N ILE A 255 41.01 -50.19 9.81
CA ILE A 255 42.28 -50.29 10.55
C ILE A 255 42.72 -51.75 10.42
#